data_AF-A0A428S3G1-F1
#
_entry.id   AF-A0A428S3G1-F1
#
_cell.length_a   1.000
_cell.length_b   1.000
_cell.length_c   1.000
_cell.angle_alpha   90.00
_cell.angle_beta   90.00
_cell.angle_gamma   90.00
#
_symmetry.space_group_name_H-M   'P 1'
#
loop_
_entity.id
_entity.type
_entity.pdbx_description
1 polymer ?
#
loop_
_entity_poly.entity_id
_entity_poly.type
_entity_poly.pdbx_seq_one_letter_code
_entity_poly.pdbx_strand_id
1 'polypeptide(L)'
;MALADGSYRSRPDLSPPHLNITIPCQGRCESGFLFVAPFTSFADPVDHGPLQQGPYILTDTGELVWSGYTYFSTWSGNFQAARWKGKDVLFAFEGAHNSLHGHGHGHHTFLDQTYQNIRELRAGHHLLSDKHEFIVVNETTALFQIYHPKQINLTPYGAVDGQTWIVDAKFQEMDISSGDVLFEWSSLDHISPDETALPLPLGQAGIGYNSSTAWDYFHINSIAKGDDGNYLVSARHASTIYKINGTDGSIIWRLGGKASDFELGPNVTFGFQHHARFSSLG
;
A
#
# COMPACT_ATOMS: atom_id res chain seq x y z
N MET A 1 -23.88 4.33 -13.94
CA MET A 1 -24.99 5.32 -13.83
C MET A 1 -24.95 5.92 -12.42
N ALA A 2 -24.49 7.17 -12.25
CA ALA A 2 -24.47 7.85 -10.95
C ALA A 2 -25.63 8.86 -10.91
N LEU A 3 -26.54 8.73 -9.94
CA LEU A 3 -27.63 9.67 -9.71
C LEU A 3 -27.17 10.64 -8.62
N ALA A 4 -27.24 11.94 -8.89
CA ALA A 4 -27.18 12.96 -7.84
C ALA A 4 -28.58 13.04 -7.22
N ASP A 5 -28.79 12.39 -6.08
CA ASP A 5 -29.93 12.67 -5.22
C ASP A 5 -29.53 13.72 -4.18
N GLY A 6 -30.44 14.62 -3.81
CA GLY A 6 -30.18 15.68 -2.84
C GLY A 6 -30.06 15.16 -1.40
N SER A 7 -29.30 14.08 -1.18
CA SER A 7 -29.24 13.33 0.08
C SER A 7 -28.68 14.16 1.24
N TYR A 8 -27.77 15.10 0.98
CA TYR A 8 -27.11 15.90 2.03
C TYR A 8 -27.58 17.36 2.01
N ARG A 9 -28.50 17.69 2.93
CA ARG A 9 -29.12 19.04 2.99
C ARG A 9 -28.14 20.19 3.20
N SER A 10 -27.07 19.98 3.97
CA SER A 10 -26.05 21.00 4.28
C SER A 10 -24.94 21.08 3.23
N ARG A 11 -24.77 20.03 2.42
CA ARG A 11 -23.75 19.91 1.37
C ARG A 11 -24.34 19.23 0.12
N PRO A 12 -25.31 19.88 -0.55
CA PRO A 12 -26.00 19.29 -1.70
C PRO A 12 -25.07 19.14 -2.93
N ASP A 13 -23.89 19.73 -2.88
CA ASP A 13 -22.81 19.56 -3.85
C ASP A 13 -22.11 18.19 -3.74
N LEU A 14 -22.25 17.49 -2.60
CA LEU A 14 -21.63 16.17 -2.42
C LEU A 14 -22.41 15.07 -3.15
N SER A 15 -21.68 14.26 -3.90
CA SER A 15 -22.15 13.06 -4.57
C SER A 15 -21.18 11.90 -4.23
N PRO A 16 -21.20 11.44 -2.97
CA PRO A 16 -20.33 10.36 -2.51
C PRO A 16 -20.72 9.02 -3.17
N PRO A 17 -19.83 8.02 -3.15
CA PRO A 17 -20.17 6.65 -3.54
C PRO A 17 -21.29 6.08 -2.65
N HIS A 18 -22.27 5.43 -3.25
CA HIS A 18 -23.29 4.66 -2.52
C HIS A 18 -22.90 3.19 -2.51
N LEU A 19 -22.79 2.61 -1.31
CA LEU A 19 -22.51 1.18 -1.16
C LEU A 19 -23.78 0.37 -1.44
N ASN A 20 -23.67 -0.61 -2.34
CA ASN A 20 -24.70 -1.62 -2.50
C ASN A 20 -24.46 -2.77 -1.51
N ILE A 21 -25.02 -2.65 -0.31
CA ILE A 21 -24.82 -3.62 0.77
C ILE A 21 -25.83 -4.76 0.62
N THR A 22 -25.35 -5.89 0.09
CA THR A 22 -26.18 -7.09 -0.15
C THR A 22 -26.21 -8.04 1.04
N ILE A 23 -25.22 -7.94 1.94
CA ILE A 23 -25.12 -8.75 3.15
C ILE A 23 -24.99 -7.77 4.33
N PRO A 24 -26.08 -7.47 5.05
CA PRO A 24 -26.02 -6.57 6.19
C PRO A 24 -25.23 -7.19 7.33
N CYS A 25 -24.64 -6.31 8.14
CA CYS A 25 -23.78 -6.69 9.25
C CYS A 25 -24.49 -7.57 10.29
N GLN A 26 -25.74 -7.24 10.64
CA GLN A 26 -26.58 -7.99 11.59
C GLN A 26 -25.87 -8.37 12.90
N GLY A 27 -25.00 -7.49 13.41
CA GLY A 27 -24.21 -7.73 14.62
C GLY A 27 -23.02 -8.68 14.48
N ARG A 28 -22.61 -9.02 13.25
CA ARG A 28 -21.48 -9.92 12.96
C ARG A 28 -20.17 -9.20 12.61
N CYS A 29 -20.22 -7.90 12.30
CA CYS A 29 -19.03 -7.11 12.04
C CYS A 29 -18.57 -6.40 13.30
N GLU A 30 -17.31 -6.01 13.26
CA GLU A 30 -16.71 -5.12 14.23
C GLU A 30 -17.46 -3.77 14.24
N SER A 31 -17.54 -3.17 15.42
CA SER A 31 -18.20 -1.89 15.63
C SER A 31 -17.33 -0.74 15.14
N GLY A 32 -17.75 -0.01 14.12
CA GLY A 32 -16.97 1.13 13.67
C GLY A 32 -17.46 1.71 12.37
N PHE A 33 -16.55 2.41 11.71
CA PHE A 33 -16.79 3.02 10.42
C PHE A 33 -15.98 2.32 9.32
N LEU A 34 -16.50 2.37 8.10
CA LEU A 34 -15.81 1.94 6.90
C LEU A 34 -15.01 3.11 6.34
N PHE A 35 -13.70 2.92 6.18
CA PHE A 35 -12.79 3.87 5.56
C PHE A 35 -12.54 3.43 4.12
N VAL A 36 -12.92 4.26 3.15
CA VAL A 36 -12.81 3.92 1.73
C VAL A 36 -12.22 5.09 0.96
N ALA A 37 -11.44 4.80 -0.09
CA ALA A 37 -10.91 5.80 -1.02
C ALA A 37 -11.14 5.34 -2.46
N PRO A 38 -12.40 5.33 -2.95
CA PRO A 38 -12.70 4.82 -4.28
C PRO A 38 -12.26 5.78 -5.36
N PHE A 39 -11.75 5.21 -6.44
CA PHE A 39 -11.30 5.90 -7.65
C PHE A 39 -11.78 5.13 -8.89
N THR A 40 -11.79 5.78 -10.04
CA THR A 40 -12.12 5.10 -11.31
C THR A 40 -10.92 4.33 -11.84
N SER A 41 -11.11 3.07 -12.22
CA SER A 41 -10.16 2.28 -13.02
C SER A 41 -10.59 2.18 -14.49
N PHE A 42 -11.77 2.70 -14.85
CA PHE A 42 -12.31 2.63 -16.20
C PHE A 42 -11.69 3.71 -17.08
N ALA A 43 -11.21 3.28 -18.26
CA ALA A 43 -10.75 4.18 -19.32
C ALA A 43 -11.90 4.65 -20.23
N ASP A 44 -13.10 4.09 -20.08
CA ASP A 44 -14.24 4.30 -20.98
C ASP A 44 -15.07 5.54 -20.59
N PRO A 45 -15.49 6.38 -21.57
CA PRO A 45 -16.37 7.53 -21.34
C PRO A 45 -17.81 7.21 -20.92
N VAL A 46 -18.26 5.95 -20.87
CA VAL A 46 -19.67 5.61 -20.56
C VAL A 46 -19.89 5.21 -19.10
N ASP A 47 -18.94 4.49 -18.49
CA ASP A 47 -19.00 4.10 -17.08
C ASP A 47 -18.06 4.98 -16.25
N HIS A 48 -18.61 6.09 -15.77
CA HIS A 48 -17.89 6.94 -14.83
C HIS A 48 -17.88 6.28 -13.45
N GLY A 49 -16.68 5.98 -12.95
CA GLY A 49 -16.46 5.80 -11.51
C GLY A 49 -16.88 7.06 -10.72
N PRO A 50 -16.66 7.11 -9.41
CA PRO A 50 -17.13 8.24 -8.61
C PRO A 50 -16.57 9.56 -9.16
N LEU A 51 -17.45 10.51 -9.49
CA LEU A 51 -17.05 11.84 -9.96
C LEU A 51 -16.26 12.59 -8.89
N GLN A 52 -16.63 12.37 -7.63
CA GLN A 52 -15.93 12.85 -6.45
C GLN A 52 -15.05 11.73 -5.92
N GLN A 53 -13.90 11.52 -6.55
CA GLN A 53 -12.90 10.58 -6.04
C GLN A 53 -12.27 11.14 -4.78
N GLY A 54 -12.00 10.26 -3.82
CA GLY A 54 -11.32 10.65 -2.60
C GLY A 54 -11.73 9.83 -1.40
N PRO A 55 -11.27 10.21 -0.21
CA PRO A 55 -11.51 9.45 1.01
C PRO A 55 -12.90 9.70 1.58
N TYR A 56 -13.55 8.66 2.08
CA TYR A 56 -14.87 8.71 2.71
C TYR A 56 -14.90 7.83 3.95
N ILE A 57 -15.64 8.30 4.96
CA ILE A 57 -16.02 7.51 6.13
C ILE A 57 -17.52 7.22 6.00
N LEU A 58 -17.88 5.94 6.05
CA LEU A 58 -19.25 5.46 5.93
C LEU A 58 -19.62 4.61 7.15
N THR A 59 -20.90 4.52 7.46
CA THR A 59 -21.41 3.51 8.40
C THR A 59 -21.40 2.11 7.76
N ASP A 60 -21.59 1.06 8.58
CA ASP A 60 -21.82 -0.31 8.10
C ASP A 60 -23.14 -0.50 7.34
N THR A 61 -24.02 0.50 7.37
CA THR A 61 -25.25 0.61 6.56
C THR A 61 -25.06 1.47 5.30
N GLY A 62 -23.87 2.03 5.09
CA GLY A 62 -23.51 2.81 3.90
C GLY A 62 -23.89 4.29 3.95
N GLU A 63 -24.27 4.82 5.12
CA GLU A 63 -24.54 6.26 5.30
C GLU A 63 -23.22 7.04 5.37
N LEU A 64 -23.16 8.20 4.72
CA LEU A 64 -21.98 9.07 4.78
C LEU A 64 -21.84 9.71 6.16
N VAL A 65 -20.66 9.52 6.76
CA VAL A 65 -20.24 10.18 7.99
C VAL A 65 -19.33 11.37 7.68
N TRP A 66 -18.38 11.20 6.76
CA TRP A 66 -17.44 12.26 6.38
C TRP A 66 -16.97 12.09 4.94
N SER A 67 -16.79 13.22 4.24
CA SER A 67 -16.22 13.30 2.89
C SER A 67 -14.92 14.08 2.92
N GLY A 68 -13.85 13.42 2.52
CA GLY A 68 -12.53 14.00 2.29
C GLY A 68 -12.34 14.56 0.89
N TYR A 69 -13.39 14.59 0.07
CA TYR A 69 -13.35 15.27 -1.21
C TYR A 69 -12.93 16.73 -1.00
N THR A 70 -11.91 17.17 -1.74
CA THR A 70 -11.21 18.47 -1.62
C THR A 70 -10.36 18.69 -0.35
N TYR A 71 -10.38 17.78 0.61
CA TYR A 71 -9.41 17.78 1.72
C TYR A 71 -8.12 17.07 1.33
N PHE A 72 -8.25 16.01 0.54
CA PHE A 72 -7.15 15.32 -0.12
C PHE A 72 -7.25 15.51 -1.63
N SER A 73 -6.14 15.26 -2.32
CA SER A 73 -6.04 15.16 -3.77
C SER A 73 -7.06 14.17 -4.32
N THR A 74 -7.51 14.45 -5.54
CA THR A 74 -8.51 13.66 -6.25
C THR A 74 -8.09 12.20 -6.42
N TRP A 75 -6.79 11.94 -6.56
CA TRP A 75 -6.26 10.59 -6.39
C TRP A 75 -5.59 10.43 -5.04
N SER A 76 -6.29 9.72 -4.17
CA SER A 76 -5.83 9.32 -2.86
C SER A 76 -6.10 7.83 -2.63
N GLY A 77 -5.28 7.23 -1.77
CA GLY A 77 -5.36 5.83 -1.43
C GLY A 77 -4.98 5.62 0.02
N ASN A 78 -5.13 4.38 0.48
CA ASN A 78 -4.68 3.99 1.82
C ASN A 78 -5.25 4.89 2.94
N PHE A 79 -6.52 5.27 2.80
CA PHE A 79 -7.19 6.12 3.77
C PHE A 79 -7.48 5.34 5.04
N GLN A 80 -6.96 5.82 6.17
CA GLN A 80 -7.07 5.16 7.45
C GLN A 80 -7.15 6.20 8.58
N ALA A 81 -7.54 5.72 9.76
CA ALA A 81 -7.41 6.44 11.01
C ALA A 81 -6.29 5.83 11.87
N ALA A 82 -5.63 6.66 12.66
CA ALA A 82 -4.71 6.21 13.70
C ALA A 82 -4.69 7.21 14.86
N ARG A 83 -3.85 6.94 15.86
CA ARG A 83 -3.48 7.93 16.87
C ARG A 83 -2.05 8.39 16.66
N TRP A 84 -1.83 9.69 16.85
CA TRP A 84 -0.50 10.31 16.86
C TRP A 84 -0.42 11.28 18.04
N LYS A 85 0.56 11.09 18.92
CA LYS A 85 0.73 11.90 20.15
C LYS A 85 -0.55 11.99 21.01
N GLY A 86 -1.22 10.85 21.20
CA GLY A 86 -2.43 10.73 21.99
C GLY A 86 -3.70 11.31 21.34
N LYS A 87 -3.63 11.71 20.07
CA LYS A 87 -4.73 12.35 19.34
C LYS A 87 -5.12 11.52 18.13
N ASP A 88 -6.42 11.38 17.90
CA ASP A 88 -6.93 10.77 16.67
C ASP A 88 -6.56 11.61 15.45
N VAL A 89 -6.13 10.93 14.40
CA VAL A 89 -5.76 11.53 13.11
C VAL A 89 -6.33 10.70 11.97
N LEU A 90 -6.64 11.37 10.89
CA LEU A 90 -6.92 10.75 9.60
C LEU A 90 -5.70 10.91 8.70
N PHE A 91 -5.37 9.92 7.90
CA PHE A 91 -4.33 10.07 6.89
C PHE A 91 -4.68 9.33 5.60
N ALA A 92 -4.12 9.81 4.50
CA ALA A 92 -4.19 9.15 3.20
C ALA A 92 -2.92 9.42 2.39
N PHE A 93 -2.62 8.50 1.48
CA PHE A 93 -1.68 8.74 0.40
C PHE A 93 -2.28 9.74 -0.59
N GLU A 94 -1.45 10.65 -1.11
CA GLU A 94 -1.75 11.55 -2.21
C GLU A 94 -0.64 11.50 -3.26
N GLY A 95 -1.01 11.28 -4.52
CA GLY A 95 -0.01 11.23 -5.58
C GLY A 95 -0.47 10.59 -6.87
N ALA A 96 0.50 10.27 -7.72
CA ALA A 96 0.25 9.64 -9.00
C ALA A 96 -0.06 8.14 -8.83
N HIS A 97 -1.07 7.67 -9.55
CA HIS A 97 -1.43 6.25 -9.62
C HIS A 97 -1.01 5.66 -10.96
N ASN A 98 -0.13 4.66 -10.91
CA ASN A 98 0.10 3.77 -12.03
C ASN A 98 -0.83 2.55 -11.90
N SER A 99 -1.87 2.48 -12.73
CA SER A 99 -2.85 1.39 -12.73
C SER A 99 -2.32 0.13 -13.38
N LEU A 100 -1.49 0.26 -14.42
CA LEU A 100 -0.95 -0.87 -15.17
C LEU A 100 0.01 -1.71 -14.32
N HIS A 101 0.86 -1.05 -13.53
CA HIS A 101 1.89 -1.70 -12.73
C HIS A 101 1.57 -1.72 -11.24
N GLY A 102 0.42 -1.18 -10.83
CA GLY A 102 -0.03 -1.20 -9.46
C GLY A 102 0.97 -0.56 -8.50
N HIS A 103 1.51 0.63 -8.78
CA HIS A 103 2.36 1.37 -7.84
C HIS A 103 2.01 2.86 -7.86
N GLY A 104 2.46 3.61 -6.87
CA GLY A 104 2.20 5.04 -6.72
C GLY A 104 3.47 5.83 -6.46
N HIS A 105 3.42 7.11 -6.78
CA HIS A 105 4.49 8.05 -6.40
C HIS A 105 3.85 9.26 -5.75
N GLY A 106 4.11 9.45 -4.45
CA GLY A 106 3.43 10.48 -3.69
C GLY A 106 3.97 10.66 -2.28
N HIS A 107 3.09 11.11 -1.40
CA HIS A 107 3.31 11.42 0.00
C HIS A 107 2.06 11.10 0.81
N HIS A 108 2.15 11.20 2.14
CA HIS A 108 1.03 10.95 3.05
C HIS A 108 0.68 12.20 3.84
N THR A 109 -0.58 12.56 3.83
CA THR A 109 -1.09 13.75 4.52
C THR A 109 -1.92 13.35 5.72
N PHE A 110 -1.74 14.07 6.83
CA PHE A 110 -2.43 13.86 8.08
C PHE A 110 -3.37 15.03 8.37
N LEU A 111 -4.60 14.71 8.75
CA LEU A 111 -5.60 15.64 9.24
C LEU A 111 -5.85 15.41 10.74
N ASP A 112 -6.06 16.50 11.47
CA ASP A 112 -6.53 16.44 12.87
C ASP A 112 -8.06 16.33 12.97
N GLN A 113 -8.58 16.39 14.20
CA GLN A 113 -10.03 16.33 14.47
C GLN A 113 -10.81 17.54 13.96
N THR A 114 -10.13 18.62 13.56
CA THR A 114 -10.71 19.79 12.90
C THR A 114 -10.53 19.74 11.38
N TYR A 115 -10.07 18.60 10.87
CA TYR A 115 -9.80 18.32 9.46
C TYR A 115 -8.79 19.28 8.83
N GLN A 116 -7.87 19.83 9.63
CA GLN A 116 -6.77 20.64 9.15
C GLN A 116 -5.54 19.78 8.88
N ASN A 117 -4.80 20.09 7.81
CA ASN A 117 -3.52 19.43 7.55
C ASN A 117 -2.51 19.81 8.64
N ILE A 118 -2.05 18.80 9.38
CA ILE A 118 -1.11 18.95 10.48
C ILE A 118 0.26 18.33 10.19
N ARG A 119 0.36 17.46 9.19
CA ARG A 119 1.62 16.84 8.77
C ARG A 119 1.54 16.31 7.34
N GLU A 120 2.63 16.49 6.62
CA GLU A 120 2.93 15.80 5.37
C GLU A 120 4.18 14.92 5.59
N LEU A 121 4.15 13.67 5.14
CA LEU A 121 5.30 12.76 5.17
C LEU A 121 5.70 12.34 3.76
N ARG A 122 6.99 12.53 3.48
CA ARG A 122 7.67 12.11 2.25
C ARG A 122 8.73 11.08 2.61
N ALA A 123 8.97 10.13 1.72
CA ALA A 123 10.08 9.20 1.89
C ALA A 123 11.42 9.95 2.00
N GLY A 124 12.31 9.46 2.86
CA GLY A 124 13.64 10.03 3.03
C GLY A 124 14.58 9.66 1.88
N HIS A 125 15.82 10.15 1.93
CA HIS A 125 16.87 9.87 0.93
C HIS A 125 16.46 10.18 -0.52
N HIS A 126 15.60 11.19 -0.72
CA HIS A 126 15.07 11.59 -2.03
C HIS A 126 14.27 10.50 -2.76
N LEU A 127 13.71 9.54 -2.01
CA LEU A 127 12.81 8.52 -2.53
C LEU A 127 11.37 9.04 -2.57
N LEU A 128 10.48 8.25 -3.16
CA LEU A 128 9.06 8.57 -3.30
C LEU A 128 8.24 7.45 -2.64
N SER A 129 7.29 7.82 -1.79
CA SER A 129 6.43 6.81 -1.16
C SER A 129 5.47 6.22 -2.18
N ASP A 130 5.17 4.95 -1.98
CA ASP A 130 4.10 4.23 -2.65
C ASP A 130 2.77 4.33 -1.88
N LYS A 131 1.69 3.92 -2.54
CA LYS A 131 0.31 3.88 -2.09
C LYS A 131 -0.05 2.59 -1.32
N HIS A 132 0.65 1.46 -1.52
CA HIS A 132 0.19 0.15 -1.03
C HIS A 132 0.12 0.03 0.47
N GLU A 133 1.10 0.58 1.18
CA GLU A 133 1.18 0.45 2.63
C GLU A 133 1.59 1.76 3.29
N PHE A 134 0.85 2.11 4.32
CA PHE A 134 1.19 3.14 5.29
C PHE A 134 0.59 2.75 6.64
N ILE A 135 1.42 2.64 7.67
CA ILE A 135 0.97 2.28 9.01
C ILE A 135 1.63 3.22 10.02
N VAL A 136 0.83 3.78 10.93
CA VAL A 136 1.33 4.45 12.12
C VAL A 136 1.63 3.40 13.18
N VAL A 137 2.86 3.37 13.69
CA VAL A 137 3.32 2.44 14.71
C VAL A 137 3.53 3.19 16.03
N ASN A 138 2.91 2.68 17.09
CA ASN A 138 3.03 3.18 18.47
C ASN A 138 2.79 4.69 18.62
N GLU A 139 1.97 5.29 17.76
CA GLU A 139 1.71 6.73 17.71
C GLU A 139 2.95 7.62 17.51
N THR A 140 4.07 7.06 17.03
CA THR A 140 5.36 7.77 16.92
C THR A 140 5.96 7.69 15.54
N THR A 141 6.00 6.50 14.95
CA THR A 141 6.67 6.24 13.68
C THR A 141 5.67 5.83 12.61
N ALA A 142 6.08 5.93 11.35
CA ALA A 142 5.32 5.46 10.20
C ALA A 142 6.15 4.45 9.40
N LEU A 143 5.48 3.40 8.92
CA LEU A 143 6.01 2.44 7.95
C LEU A 143 5.35 2.66 6.62
N PHE A 144 6.14 2.71 5.56
CA PHE A 144 5.60 2.81 4.20
C PHE A 144 6.53 2.19 3.17
N GLN A 145 5.92 1.78 2.07
CA GLN A 145 6.58 1.13 0.96
C GLN A 145 7.08 2.16 -0.06
N ILE A 146 8.14 1.80 -0.78
CA ILE A 146 8.78 2.60 -1.82
C ILE A 146 8.98 1.71 -3.05
N TYR A 147 8.62 2.24 -4.22
CA TYR A 147 8.87 1.63 -5.52
C TYR A 147 10.03 2.38 -6.18
N HIS A 148 11.21 1.76 -6.30
CA HIS A 148 12.41 2.46 -6.77
C HIS A 148 13.07 1.78 -7.98
N PRO A 149 12.76 2.21 -9.22
CA PRO A 149 13.42 1.73 -10.42
C PRO A 149 14.91 2.05 -10.45
N LYS A 150 15.74 1.04 -10.72
CA LYS A 150 17.20 1.15 -10.86
C LYS A 150 17.69 0.33 -12.04
N GLN A 151 18.91 0.64 -12.51
CA GLN A 151 19.59 -0.16 -13.51
C GLN A 151 20.59 -1.12 -12.88
N ILE A 152 20.51 -2.40 -13.22
CA ILE A 152 21.51 -3.42 -12.88
C ILE A 152 21.76 -4.34 -14.09
N ASN A 153 22.79 -5.17 -14.00
CA ASN A 153 22.97 -6.26 -14.97
C ASN A 153 21.91 -7.35 -14.74
N LEU A 154 20.98 -7.48 -15.69
CA LEU A 154 19.91 -8.48 -15.63
C LEU A 154 20.17 -9.73 -16.48
N THR A 155 21.29 -9.82 -17.19
CA THR A 155 21.64 -11.00 -18.00
C THR A 155 21.57 -12.32 -17.22
N PRO A 156 21.98 -12.40 -15.93
CA PRO A 156 21.81 -13.63 -15.14
C PRO A 156 20.35 -14.10 -15.01
N TYR A 157 19.39 -13.18 -15.14
CA TYR A 157 17.94 -13.43 -14.98
C TYR A 157 17.21 -13.56 -16.32
N GLY A 158 17.94 -13.83 -17.41
CA GLY A 158 17.38 -14.05 -18.75
C GLY A 158 17.07 -12.78 -19.54
N ALA A 159 17.64 -11.65 -19.15
CA ALA A 159 17.50 -10.40 -19.90
C ALA A 159 18.15 -10.48 -21.29
N VAL A 160 17.48 -9.89 -22.29
CA VAL A 160 18.05 -9.62 -23.62
C VAL A 160 18.58 -8.19 -23.71
N ASP A 161 19.27 -7.87 -24.80
CA ASP A 161 19.91 -6.57 -25.02
C ASP A 161 18.98 -5.38 -24.70
N GLY A 162 19.48 -4.47 -23.86
CA GLY A 162 18.77 -3.26 -23.43
C GLY A 162 17.88 -3.43 -22.19
N GLN A 163 17.60 -4.65 -21.74
CA GLN A 163 16.85 -4.87 -20.50
C GLN A 163 17.77 -4.76 -19.29
N THR A 164 17.72 -3.61 -18.61
CA THR A 164 18.58 -3.30 -17.46
C THR A 164 17.82 -2.77 -16.25
N TRP A 165 16.53 -2.47 -16.40
CA TRP A 165 15.74 -1.83 -15.35
C TRP A 165 14.99 -2.84 -14.48
N ILE A 166 15.19 -2.74 -13.18
CA ILE A 166 14.54 -3.53 -12.14
C ILE A 166 14.01 -2.60 -11.06
N VAL A 167 12.99 -3.05 -10.32
CA VAL A 167 12.50 -2.35 -9.14
C VAL A 167 13.25 -2.83 -7.92
N ASP A 168 13.91 -1.92 -7.24
CA ASP A 168 14.39 -2.09 -5.88
C ASP A 168 13.21 -1.79 -4.93
N ALA A 169 12.52 -2.84 -4.48
CA ALA A 169 11.39 -2.69 -3.58
C ALA A 169 11.90 -2.39 -2.18
N LYS A 170 11.53 -1.23 -1.66
CA LYS A 170 12.04 -0.71 -0.38
C LYS A 170 10.92 -0.46 0.61
N PHE A 171 11.28 -0.37 1.89
CA PHE A 171 10.43 0.28 2.88
C PHE A 171 11.25 1.09 3.86
N GLN A 172 10.62 2.07 4.48
CA GLN A 172 11.22 2.88 5.53
C GLN A 172 10.36 2.84 6.80
N GLU A 173 11.02 2.88 7.95
CA GLU A 173 10.44 3.38 9.20
C GLU A 173 10.92 4.80 9.43
N MET A 174 9.99 5.70 9.70
CA MET A 174 10.26 7.13 9.85
C MET A 174 9.62 7.66 11.13
N ASP A 175 10.31 8.53 11.86
CA ASP A 175 9.66 9.29 12.93
C ASP A 175 8.72 10.35 12.32
N ILE A 176 7.44 10.32 12.71
CA ILE A 176 6.41 11.18 12.11
C ILE A 176 6.68 12.67 12.40
N SER A 177 7.30 12.98 13.54
CA SER A 177 7.48 14.37 13.98
C SER A 177 8.63 15.08 13.25
N SER A 178 9.79 14.43 13.24
CA SER A 178 11.02 14.92 12.62
C SER A 178 11.02 14.68 11.12
N GLY A 179 10.51 13.54 10.67
CA GLY A 179 10.72 13.04 9.31
C GLY A 179 12.03 12.28 9.15
N ASP A 180 12.71 11.94 10.25
CA ASP A 180 13.97 11.19 10.21
C ASP A 180 13.71 9.72 9.86
N VAL A 181 14.49 9.19 8.91
CA VAL A 181 14.48 7.76 8.58
C VAL A 181 15.23 7.01 9.68
N LEU A 182 14.51 6.14 10.38
CA LEU A 182 15.05 5.31 11.47
C LEU A 182 15.56 3.96 10.95
N PHE A 183 14.93 3.44 9.89
CA PHE A 183 15.30 2.20 9.25
C PHE A 183 14.92 2.25 7.76
N GLU A 184 15.78 1.72 6.89
CA GLU A 184 15.48 1.50 5.47
C GLU A 184 15.94 0.10 5.09
N TRP A 185 15.10 -0.61 4.33
CA TRP A 185 15.41 -1.93 3.81
C TRP A 185 15.26 -1.96 2.29
N SER A 186 16.13 -2.72 1.62
CA SER A 186 16.20 -2.83 0.16
C SER A 186 16.09 -4.28 -0.29
N SER A 187 15.13 -4.60 -1.15
CA SER A 187 14.98 -5.99 -1.61
C SER A 187 16.22 -6.51 -2.34
N LEU A 188 16.89 -5.67 -3.13
CA LEU A 188 18.08 -6.08 -3.89
C LEU A 188 19.32 -6.34 -3.04
N ASP A 189 19.36 -5.84 -1.79
CA ASP A 189 20.47 -6.09 -0.87
C ASP A 189 20.34 -7.46 -0.17
N HIS A 190 19.15 -8.06 -0.18
CA HIS A 190 18.82 -9.22 0.65
C HIS A 190 18.22 -10.41 -0.11
N ILE A 191 17.53 -10.19 -1.23
CA ILE A 191 16.74 -11.19 -1.94
C ILE A 191 17.15 -11.25 -3.40
N SER A 192 17.50 -12.45 -3.88
CA SER A 192 17.87 -12.65 -5.28
C SER A 192 16.65 -12.45 -6.20
N PRO A 193 16.78 -11.73 -7.32
CA PRO A 193 15.72 -11.64 -8.32
C PRO A 193 15.19 -12.99 -8.82
N ASP A 194 15.98 -14.06 -8.80
CA ASP A 194 15.54 -15.41 -9.18
C ASP A 194 14.46 -16.01 -8.27
N GLU A 195 14.29 -15.49 -7.05
CA GLU A 195 13.26 -15.95 -6.09
C GLU A 195 11.83 -15.53 -6.51
N THR A 196 11.69 -14.67 -7.51
CA THR A 196 10.39 -14.23 -8.04
C THR A 196 9.57 -15.36 -8.66
N ALA A 197 8.25 -15.28 -8.52
CA ALA A 197 7.27 -16.08 -9.25
C ALA A 197 6.98 -15.51 -10.65
N LEU A 198 7.44 -14.30 -10.97
CA LEU A 198 7.21 -13.60 -12.24
C LEU A 198 8.54 -13.28 -12.95
N PRO A 199 9.26 -14.29 -13.51
CA PRO A 199 10.55 -14.10 -14.13
C PRO A 199 10.51 -13.13 -15.32
N LEU A 200 11.57 -12.34 -15.49
CA LEU A 200 11.70 -11.29 -16.51
C LEU A 200 11.28 -11.74 -17.94
N PRO A 201 11.69 -12.92 -18.44
CA PRO A 201 11.33 -13.36 -19.80
C PRO A 201 9.82 -13.52 -20.04
N LEU A 202 8.99 -13.65 -18.98
CA LEU A 202 7.54 -13.70 -19.13
C LEU A 202 6.91 -12.31 -19.36
N GLY A 203 7.62 -11.23 -19.04
CA GLY A 203 7.16 -9.85 -19.23
C GLY A 203 5.90 -9.47 -18.43
N GLN A 204 5.54 -10.26 -17.41
CA GLN A 204 4.29 -10.10 -16.65
C GLN A 204 4.36 -8.99 -15.59
N ALA A 205 5.56 -8.69 -15.09
CA ALA A 205 5.80 -7.68 -14.06
C ALA A 205 6.75 -6.57 -14.57
N GLY A 206 6.56 -6.13 -15.80
CA GLY A 206 7.50 -5.22 -16.47
C GLY A 206 8.50 -5.95 -17.36
N ILE A 207 9.04 -5.21 -18.32
CA ILE A 207 9.87 -5.73 -19.42
C ILE A 207 11.32 -5.20 -19.38
N GLY A 208 11.66 -4.40 -18.37
CA GLY A 208 13.04 -4.03 -18.03
C GLY A 208 13.74 -3.03 -18.95
N TYR A 209 13.05 -2.38 -19.88
CA TYR A 209 13.69 -1.47 -20.85
C TYR A 209 13.89 -0.03 -20.37
N ASN A 210 13.06 0.45 -19.43
CA ASN A 210 13.16 1.79 -18.85
C ASN A 210 12.54 1.83 -17.45
N SER A 211 12.69 2.95 -16.74
CA SER A 211 12.17 3.12 -15.37
C SER A 211 10.66 2.84 -15.25
N SER A 212 9.88 3.22 -16.26
CA SER A 212 8.41 3.03 -16.26
C SER A 212 7.99 1.58 -16.53
N THR A 213 8.90 0.76 -17.06
CA THR A 213 8.67 -0.65 -17.40
C THR A 213 9.65 -1.57 -16.65
N ALA A 214 10.29 -1.04 -15.60
CA ALA A 214 11.25 -1.78 -14.78
C ALA A 214 10.62 -3.07 -14.28
N TRP A 215 11.43 -4.13 -14.25
CA TRP A 215 10.96 -5.43 -13.80
C TRP A 215 10.74 -5.43 -12.28
N ASP A 216 9.48 -5.59 -11.89
CA ASP A 216 9.04 -5.62 -10.51
C ASP A 216 9.03 -7.05 -9.97
N TYR A 217 10.21 -7.58 -9.67
CA TYR A 217 10.37 -8.98 -9.29
C TYR A 217 9.80 -9.31 -7.90
N PHE A 218 9.67 -8.32 -7.01
CA PHE A 218 9.40 -8.52 -5.58
C PHE A 218 8.02 -8.01 -5.14
N HIS A 219 7.69 -6.76 -5.46
CA HIS A 219 6.45 -6.05 -5.12
C HIS A 219 5.97 -6.22 -3.66
N ILE A 220 6.34 -5.28 -2.80
CA ILE A 220 5.85 -5.23 -1.41
C ILE A 220 4.39 -4.77 -1.42
N ASN A 221 3.50 -5.64 -0.95
CA ASN A 221 2.08 -5.32 -0.76
C ASN A 221 1.77 -4.82 0.64
N SER A 222 2.49 -5.34 1.65
CA SER A 222 2.25 -4.98 3.05
C SER A 222 3.48 -5.15 3.92
N ILE A 223 3.52 -4.36 4.98
CA ILE A 223 4.58 -4.33 6.00
C ILE A 223 3.90 -4.29 7.37
N ALA A 224 4.45 -4.97 8.37
CA ALA A 224 4.05 -4.81 9.77
C ALA A 224 5.30 -4.84 10.66
N LYS A 225 5.31 -4.10 11.76
CA LYS A 225 6.33 -4.21 12.79
C LYS A 225 5.79 -5.02 13.95
N GLY A 226 6.55 -6.01 14.40
CA GLY A 226 6.25 -6.82 15.58
C GLY A 226 6.75 -6.16 16.86
N ASP A 227 6.25 -6.63 17.99
CA ASP A 227 6.67 -6.15 19.32
C ASP A 227 8.14 -6.47 19.63
N ASP A 228 8.71 -7.46 18.93
CA ASP A 228 10.13 -7.80 18.97
C ASP A 228 11.01 -6.85 18.14
N GLY A 229 10.42 -5.82 17.55
CA GLY A 229 11.10 -4.83 16.72
C GLY A 229 11.38 -5.29 15.29
N ASN A 230 11.08 -6.54 14.94
CA ASN A 230 11.29 -7.10 13.61
C ASN A 230 10.13 -6.77 12.68
N TYR A 231 10.37 -6.86 11.38
CA TYR A 231 9.36 -6.56 10.36
C TYR A 231 8.82 -7.83 9.73
N LEU A 232 7.53 -7.81 9.39
CA LEU A 232 6.88 -8.79 8.54
C LEU A 232 6.57 -8.12 7.20
N VAL A 233 7.08 -8.67 6.11
CA VAL A 233 6.91 -8.10 4.76
C VAL A 233 6.26 -9.12 3.85
N SER A 234 5.18 -8.71 3.18
CA SER A 234 4.51 -9.50 2.17
C SER A 234 4.98 -9.09 0.77
N ALA A 235 5.68 -9.98 0.08
CA ALA A 235 6.09 -9.78 -1.30
C ALA A 235 5.18 -10.55 -2.25
N ARG A 236 4.40 -9.83 -3.04
CA ARG A 236 3.41 -10.38 -3.96
C ARG A 236 4.06 -11.20 -5.06
N HIS A 237 5.06 -10.62 -5.72
CA HIS A 237 5.67 -11.21 -6.91
C HIS A 237 6.71 -12.26 -6.56
N ALA A 238 7.20 -12.30 -5.31
CA ALA A 238 7.94 -13.45 -4.79
C ALA A 238 7.04 -14.54 -4.19
N SER A 239 5.72 -14.30 -4.06
CA SER A 239 4.79 -15.23 -3.39
C SER A 239 5.30 -15.68 -2.03
N THR A 240 5.87 -14.75 -1.24
CA THR A 240 6.58 -15.07 0.01
C THR A 240 6.31 -14.01 1.07
N ILE A 241 6.11 -14.45 2.32
CA ILE A 241 6.16 -13.59 3.50
C ILE A 241 7.54 -13.71 4.15
N TYR A 242 8.15 -12.58 4.48
CA TYR A 242 9.46 -12.50 5.10
C TYR A 242 9.34 -11.96 6.52
N LYS A 243 10.03 -12.58 7.47
CA LYS A 243 10.38 -11.91 8.72
C LYS A 243 11.80 -11.36 8.59
N ILE A 244 11.94 -10.06 8.81
CA ILE A 244 13.17 -9.30 8.62
C ILE A 244 13.63 -8.77 9.97
N ASN A 245 14.92 -8.93 10.25
CA ASN A 245 15.56 -8.41 11.45
C ASN A 245 15.51 -6.88 11.45
N GLY A 246 14.93 -6.30 12.49
CA GLY A 246 14.75 -4.85 12.57
C GLY A 246 16.00 -4.03 12.87
N THR A 247 17.14 -4.69 13.11
CA THR A 247 18.43 -4.03 13.39
C THR A 247 19.34 -4.00 12.17
N ASP A 248 19.46 -5.12 11.45
CA ASP A 248 20.42 -5.28 10.35
C ASP A 248 19.78 -5.62 8.99
N GLY A 249 18.46 -5.79 8.93
CA GLY A 249 17.74 -6.11 7.70
C GLY A 249 17.88 -7.55 7.22
N SER A 250 18.58 -8.41 7.96
CA SER A 250 18.74 -9.82 7.60
C SER A 250 17.41 -10.58 7.60
N ILE A 251 17.27 -11.56 6.71
CA ILE A 251 16.08 -12.41 6.68
C ILE A 251 16.16 -13.42 7.81
N ILE A 252 15.19 -13.39 8.72
CA ILE A 252 15.06 -14.35 9.82
C ILE A 252 14.43 -15.64 9.31
N TRP A 253 13.34 -15.52 8.54
CA TRP A 253 12.69 -16.65 7.85
C TRP A 253 11.83 -16.19 6.68
N ARG A 254 11.49 -17.15 5.81
CA ARG A 254 10.63 -17.05 4.63
C ARG A 254 9.49 -18.06 4.71
N LEU A 255 8.25 -17.62 4.50
CA LEU A 255 7.09 -18.48 4.38
C LEU A 255 6.55 -18.42 2.95
N GLY A 256 6.62 -19.54 2.23
CA GLY A 256 6.16 -19.66 0.85
C GLY A 256 7.27 -19.39 -0.19
N GLY A 257 6.85 -19.30 -1.45
CA GLY A 257 7.72 -19.05 -2.59
C GLY A 257 8.77 -20.12 -2.85
N LYS A 258 9.84 -19.73 -3.56
CA LYS A 258 10.89 -20.65 -4.03
C LYS A 258 11.89 -21.05 -2.95
N ALA A 259 11.96 -20.31 -1.85
CA ALA A 259 12.97 -20.46 -0.80
C ALA A 259 12.33 -20.53 0.61
N SER A 260 11.16 -21.16 0.74
CA SER A 260 10.46 -21.29 2.03
C SER A 260 11.32 -22.02 3.07
N ASP A 261 11.40 -21.48 4.28
CA ASP A 261 12.00 -22.14 5.45
C ASP A 261 11.01 -23.09 6.17
N PHE A 262 9.76 -23.14 5.68
CA PHE A 262 8.71 -24.00 6.21
C PHE A 262 8.26 -25.02 5.15
N GLU A 263 8.07 -26.26 5.60
CA GLU A 263 7.37 -27.27 4.81
C GLU A 263 5.87 -26.98 4.81
N LEU A 264 5.32 -26.74 3.63
CA LEU A 264 3.88 -26.56 3.44
C LEU A 264 3.22 -27.93 3.30
N GLY A 265 1.98 -28.04 3.80
CA GLY A 265 1.20 -29.28 3.72
C GLY A 265 0.93 -29.74 2.27
N PRO A 266 0.50 -30.99 2.08
CA PRO A 266 0.20 -31.52 0.76
C PRO A 266 -0.86 -30.66 0.05
N ASN A 267 -0.62 -30.34 -1.22
CA ASN A 267 -1.48 -29.52 -2.08
C ASN A 267 -1.69 -28.06 -1.61
N VAL A 268 -0.87 -27.56 -0.68
CA VAL A 268 -0.88 -26.13 -0.34
C VAL A 268 -0.14 -25.36 -1.42
N THR A 269 -0.86 -24.49 -2.13
CA THR A 269 -0.26 -23.46 -2.99
C THR A 269 -0.26 -22.14 -2.23
N PHE A 270 0.89 -21.48 -2.22
CA PHE A 270 1.06 -20.19 -1.57
C PHE A 270 1.48 -19.16 -2.62
N GLY A 271 0.79 -18.02 -2.68
CA GLY A 271 1.29 -16.93 -3.50
C GLY A 271 0.41 -15.71 -3.62
N PHE A 272 1.02 -14.64 -4.14
CA PHE A 272 0.40 -13.36 -4.44
C PHE A 272 -0.38 -12.73 -3.28
N GLN A 273 0.05 -12.98 -2.05
CA GLN A 273 -0.61 -12.49 -0.85
C GLN A 273 -0.50 -10.96 -0.72
N HIS A 274 -1.61 -10.33 -0.34
CA HIS A 274 -1.74 -8.87 -0.30
C HIS A 274 -1.57 -8.27 1.10
N HIS A 275 -1.84 -9.03 2.15
CA HIS A 275 -1.91 -8.47 3.48
C HIS A 275 -1.45 -9.47 4.52
N ALA A 276 -0.27 -9.24 5.08
CA ALA A 276 0.26 -9.99 6.20
C ALA A 276 0.34 -9.07 7.43
N ARG A 277 -0.12 -9.58 8.57
CA ARG A 277 -0.10 -8.88 9.86
C ARG A 277 0.27 -9.87 10.97
N PHE A 278 0.91 -9.36 12.02
CA PHE A 278 0.94 -10.09 13.28
C PHE A 278 -0.46 -10.06 13.90
N SER A 279 -0.96 -11.23 14.32
CA SER A 279 -2.11 -11.27 15.21
C SER A 279 -1.59 -11.27 16.63
N SER A 280 -2.09 -10.39 17.49
CA SER A 280 -1.99 -10.65 18.92
C SER A 280 -2.76 -11.92 19.22
N LEU A 281 -2.15 -12.82 19.99
CA LEU A 281 -2.92 -13.83 20.72
C LEU A 281 -3.57 -13.06 21.86
N GLY A 282 -4.90 -13.00 21.88
CA GLY A 282 -5.68 -12.42 22.97
C GLY A 282 -5.50 -13.16 24.29
#